data_AF-A0A6J5YJ62-F1
#
_entry.id   AF-A0A6J5YJ62-F1
#
_cell.length_a   1.000
_cell.length_b   1.000
_cell.length_c   1.000
_cell.angle_alpha   90.00
_cell.angle_beta   90.00
_cell.angle_gamma   90.00
#
_symmetry.space_group_name_H-M   'P 1'
#
loop_
_entity.id
_entity.type
_entity.pdbx_description
1 polymer ?
#
loop_
_entity_poly.entity_id
_entity_poly.type
_entity_poly.pdbx_seq_one_letter_code
_entity_poly.pdbx_strand_id
1 'polypeptide(L)'
;MRAAQISLLAVLFSSCTFVAHADSTPTPTPAPSTSIDVYKAAMEQFKRDREAFAVAMRDRVQKIRVINQTFDISVKKARQDSRNAMQVAVKPEQKSAINTNLKSIITNAIIAREEALLELGEPPVPPTEPVRPAKNGPMMKDGGGKKNR
;
A
#
# COMPACT_ATOMS: atom_id res chain seq x y z
N MET A 1 -27.44 -45.27 -27.37
CA MET A 1 -26.18 -45.36 -28.13
C MET A 1 -25.80 -43.93 -28.52
N ARG A 2 -24.66 -43.32 -28.20
CA ARG A 2 -23.31 -43.80 -27.84
C ARG A 2 -22.73 -42.92 -26.72
N ALA A 3 -21.90 -43.53 -25.88
CA ALA A 3 -21.01 -42.87 -24.94
C ALA A 3 -19.81 -42.24 -25.66
N ALA A 4 -19.23 -41.20 -25.06
CA ALA A 4 -17.82 -40.81 -25.19
C ALA A 4 -17.50 -39.89 -23.99
N GLN A 5 -17.06 -40.45 -22.86
CA GLN A 5 -15.65 -40.58 -22.48
C GLN A 5 -14.91 -39.23 -22.33
N ILE A 6 -14.95 -38.74 -21.09
CA ILE A 6 -13.84 -38.27 -20.24
C ILE A 6 -12.50 -38.01 -20.95
N SER A 7 -11.95 -36.81 -20.76
CA SER A 7 -10.50 -36.64 -20.69
C SER A 7 -10.11 -35.66 -19.58
N LEU A 8 -9.70 -36.24 -18.46
CA LEU A 8 -8.99 -35.61 -17.36
C LEU A 8 -7.55 -35.37 -17.83
N LEU A 9 -7.18 -34.12 -18.09
CA LEU A 9 -5.80 -33.74 -18.35
C LEU A 9 -5.17 -33.20 -17.06
N ALA A 10 -4.54 -34.11 -16.33
CA ALA A 10 -3.58 -33.80 -15.28
C ALA A 10 -2.30 -33.25 -15.93
N VAL A 11 -2.09 -31.94 -15.87
CA VAL A 11 -0.81 -31.34 -16.26
C VAL A 11 0.10 -31.35 -15.04
N LEU A 12 1.10 -32.23 -15.14
CA LEU A 12 2.19 -32.46 -14.20
C LEU A 12 2.89 -31.14 -13.86
N PHE A 13 3.03 -30.88 -12.57
CA PHE A 13 3.88 -29.84 -12.01
C PHE A 13 5.33 -30.19 -12.40
N SER A 14 5.83 -29.56 -13.45
CA SER A 14 7.23 -29.68 -13.87
C SER A 14 8.08 -28.97 -12.82
N SER A 15 8.67 -29.76 -11.93
CA SER A 15 9.73 -29.33 -11.04
C SER A 15 10.96 -28.95 -11.87
N CYS A 16 11.13 -27.66 -12.15
CA CYS A 16 12.42 -27.13 -12.57
C CYS A 16 13.40 -27.27 -11.39
N THR A 17 14.18 -28.34 -11.40
CA THR A 17 15.43 -28.41 -10.66
C THR A 17 16.38 -27.37 -11.26
N PHE A 18 16.54 -26.24 -10.58
CA PHE A 18 17.65 -25.33 -10.86
C PHE A 18 18.95 -26.08 -10.57
N VAL A 19 19.67 -26.47 -11.62
CA VAL A 19 21.06 -26.88 -11.50
C VAL A 19 21.83 -25.62 -11.13
N ALA A 20 22.18 -25.47 -9.86
CA ALA A 20 23.14 -24.49 -9.40
C ALA A 20 24.50 -24.87 -9.98
N HIS A 21 24.86 -24.27 -11.12
CA HIS A 21 26.22 -24.30 -11.61
C HIS A 21 27.05 -23.35 -10.73
N ALA A 22 27.96 -23.89 -9.92
CA ALA A 22 28.96 -23.10 -9.24
C ALA A 22 29.95 -22.59 -10.30
N ASP A 23 29.63 -21.44 -10.89
CA ASP A 23 30.61 -20.66 -11.64
C ASP A 23 31.65 -20.15 -10.64
N SER A 24 32.84 -20.76 -10.68
CA SER A 24 34.03 -20.36 -9.95
C SER A 24 34.79 -19.25 -10.70
N THR A 25 34.07 -18.26 -11.21
CA THR A 25 34.67 -16.97 -11.50
C THR A 25 34.85 -16.22 -10.18
N PRO A 26 36.02 -15.63 -9.91
CA PRO A 26 36.14 -14.70 -8.79
C PRO A 26 35.24 -13.50 -9.12
N THR A 27 34.03 -13.51 -8.56
CA THR A 27 33.20 -12.31 -8.41
C THR A 27 34.13 -11.19 -7.93
N PRO A 28 34.24 -10.05 -8.64
CA PRO A 28 35.04 -8.94 -8.15
C PRO A 28 34.48 -8.60 -6.78
N THR A 29 35.29 -8.84 -5.74
CA THR A 29 34.96 -8.47 -4.37
C THR A 29 34.54 -6.99 -4.42
N PRO A 30 33.30 -6.64 -4.05
CA PRO A 30 32.92 -5.24 -3.99
C PRO A 30 33.93 -4.54 -3.09
N ALA A 31 34.62 -3.53 -3.62
CA ALA A 31 35.56 -2.74 -2.85
C ALA A 31 34.90 -2.33 -1.53
N PRO A 32 35.61 -2.36 -0.38
CA PRO A 32 35.01 -2.04 0.90
C PRO A 32 34.44 -0.62 0.83
N SER A 33 33.12 -0.51 0.71
CA SER A 33 32.43 0.77 0.76
C SER A 33 32.65 1.33 2.15
N THR A 34 33.18 2.54 2.23
CA THR A 34 33.35 3.17 3.53
C THR A 34 31.96 3.42 4.12
N SER A 35 31.82 3.39 5.45
CA SER A 35 30.53 3.67 6.11
C SER A 35 29.94 5.01 5.68
N ILE A 36 30.78 5.96 5.27
CA ILE A 36 30.40 7.26 4.71
C ILE A 36 29.77 7.14 3.31
N ASP A 37 30.28 6.27 2.45
CA ASP A 37 29.72 6.07 1.11
C ASP A 37 28.36 5.37 1.18
N VAL A 38 28.21 4.41 2.11
CA VAL A 38 26.90 3.79 2.43
C VAL A 38 25.91 4.84 2.92
N TYR A 39 26.34 5.75 3.80
CA TYR A 39 25.51 6.87 4.28
C TYR A 39 25.07 7.82 3.16
N LYS A 40 25.99 8.20 2.25
CA LYS A 40 25.65 9.08 1.11
C LYS A 40 24.61 8.43 0.19
N ALA A 41 24.80 7.16 -0.16
CA ALA A 41 23.85 6.42 -0.97
C ALA A 41 22.47 6.31 -0.29
N ALA A 42 22.45 6.03 1.02
CA ALA A 42 21.21 6.00 1.80
C ALA A 42 20.52 7.38 1.83
N MET A 43 21.27 8.48 1.90
CA MET A 43 20.71 9.84 1.84
C MET A 43 20.09 10.17 0.48
N GLU A 44 20.67 9.71 -0.62
CA GLU A 44 20.09 9.87 -1.96
C GLU A 44 18.81 9.05 -2.13
N GLN A 45 18.76 7.85 -1.56
CA GLN A 45 17.54 7.05 -1.51
C GLN A 45 16.47 7.75 -0.67
N PHE A 46 16.82 8.25 0.51
CA PHE A 46 15.90 9.00 1.38
C PHE A 46 15.25 10.21 0.67
N LYS A 47 16.02 10.96 -0.14
CA LYS A 47 15.48 12.07 -0.94
C LYS A 47 14.42 11.59 -1.93
N ARG A 48 14.69 10.50 -2.66
CA ARG A 48 13.75 9.90 -3.62
C ARG A 48 12.50 9.38 -2.91
N ASP A 49 12.67 8.68 -1.80
CA ASP A 49 11.57 8.14 -1.02
C ASP A 49 10.68 9.26 -0.46
N ARG A 50 11.26 10.42 -0.11
CA ARG A 50 10.52 11.59 0.37
C ARG A 50 9.62 12.18 -0.72
N GLU A 51 10.11 12.26 -1.95
CA GLU A 51 9.31 12.70 -3.09
C GLU A 51 8.20 11.71 -3.41
N ALA A 52 8.52 10.41 -3.42
CA ALA A 52 7.54 9.34 -3.61
C ALA A 52 6.44 9.37 -2.54
N PHE A 53 6.82 9.57 -1.28
CA PHE A 53 5.88 9.75 -0.16
C PHE A 53 4.95 10.96 -0.39
N ALA A 54 5.49 12.11 -0.81
CA ALA A 54 4.69 13.30 -1.07
C ALA A 54 3.69 13.11 -2.23
N VAL A 55 4.05 12.34 -3.25
CA VAL A 55 3.13 11.95 -4.33
C VAL A 55 2.06 11.00 -3.80
N ALA A 56 2.45 9.92 -3.12
CA ALA A 56 1.53 8.93 -2.57
C ALA A 56 0.52 9.55 -1.60
N MET A 57 0.94 10.51 -0.78
CA MET A 57 0.06 11.25 0.11
C MET A 57 -0.98 12.10 -0.63
N ARG A 58 -0.58 12.81 -1.69
CA ARG A 58 -1.52 13.57 -2.53
C ARG A 58 -2.53 12.68 -3.21
N ASP A 59 -2.08 11.56 -3.77
CA ASP A 59 -2.94 10.59 -4.43
C ASP A 59 -3.95 9.98 -3.44
N ARG A 60 -3.50 9.64 -2.23
CA ARG A 60 -4.39 9.14 -1.18
C ARG A 60 -5.46 10.15 -0.80
N VAL A 61 -5.09 11.41 -0.58
CA VAL A 61 -6.04 12.50 -0.26
C VAL A 61 -7.07 12.66 -1.38
N GLN A 62 -6.62 12.62 -2.63
CA GLN A 62 -7.52 12.74 -3.77
C GLN A 62 -8.50 11.55 -3.87
N LYS A 63 -8.02 10.31 -3.68
CA LYS A 63 -8.88 9.12 -3.65
C LYS A 63 -9.93 9.20 -2.55
N ILE A 64 -9.55 9.60 -1.33
CA ILE A 64 -10.51 9.80 -0.22
C ILE A 64 -11.56 10.85 -0.56
N ARG A 65 -11.14 11.96 -1.18
CA ARG A 65 -12.07 13.01 -1.63
C ARG A 65 -13.09 12.45 -2.62
N VAL A 66 -12.64 11.69 -3.61
CA VAL A 66 -13.52 11.06 -4.61
C VAL A 66 -14.49 10.09 -3.96
N ILE A 67 -14.03 9.25 -3.03
CA ILE A 67 -14.90 8.30 -2.30
C ILE A 67 -16.02 9.02 -1.55
N ASN A 68 -15.67 10.06 -0.79
CA ASN A 68 -16.67 10.83 -0.04
C ASN A 68 -17.64 11.56 -0.99
N GLN A 69 -17.14 12.13 -2.08
CA GLN A 69 -17.99 12.78 -3.07
C GLN A 69 -18.98 11.80 -3.72
N THR A 70 -18.53 10.59 -4.08
CA THR A 70 -19.38 9.55 -4.65
C THR A 70 -20.45 9.08 -3.67
N PHE A 71 -20.09 8.92 -2.39
CA PHE A 71 -21.04 8.62 -1.33
C PHE A 71 -22.11 9.70 -1.21
N ASP A 72 -21.70 10.97 -1.12
CA ASP A 72 -22.63 12.09 -0.99
C ASP A 72 -23.59 12.21 -2.18
N ILE A 73 -23.08 12.03 -3.41
CA ILE A 73 -23.88 12.04 -4.63
C ILE A 73 -24.90 10.89 -4.60
N SER A 74 -24.46 9.68 -4.22
CA SER A 74 -25.32 8.49 -4.13
C SER A 74 -26.45 8.69 -3.12
N VAL A 75 -26.14 9.22 -1.94
CA VAL A 75 -27.15 9.49 -0.89
C VAL A 75 -28.12 10.59 -1.33
N LYS A 76 -27.61 11.68 -1.92
CA LYS A 76 -28.46 12.78 -2.44
C LYS A 76 -29.42 12.27 -3.51
N LYS A 77 -28.92 11.47 -4.45
CA LYS A 77 -29.71 10.85 -5.50
C LYS A 77 -30.77 9.91 -4.93
N ALA A 78 -30.40 8.98 -4.05
CA ALA A 78 -31.33 8.06 -3.40
C ALA A 78 -32.48 8.80 -2.69
N ARG A 79 -32.17 9.89 -1.98
CA ARG A 79 -33.17 10.74 -1.32
C ARG A 79 -34.06 11.46 -2.32
N GLN A 80 -33.51 11.95 -3.43
CA GLN A 80 -34.28 12.60 -4.48
C GLN A 80 -35.23 11.61 -5.17
N ASP A 81 -34.73 10.43 -5.53
CA ASP A 81 -35.51 9.37 -6.15
C ASP A 81 -36.63 8.90 -5.21
N SER A 82 -36.33 8.76 -3.91
CA SER A 82 -37.34 8.44 -2.89
C SER A 82 -38.42 9.50 -2.78
N ARG A 83 -38.07 10.81 -2.79
CA ARG A 83 -39.06 11.90 -2.79
C ARG A 83 -39.95 11.85 -4.03
N ASN A 84 -39.35 11.67 -5.21
CA ASN A 84 -40.08 11.59 -6.47
C ASN A 84 -41.04 10.39 -6.48
N ALA A 85 -40.57 9.22 -6.00
CA ALA A 85 -41.41 8.03 -5.87
C ALA A 85 -42.55 8.23 -4.85
N MET A 86 -42.30 8.98 -3.77
CA MET A 86 -43.31 9.26 -2.74
C MET A 86 -44.45 10.15 -3.28
N GLN A 87 -44.17 11.03 -4.24
CA GLN A 87 -45.19 11.91 -4.84
C GLN A 87 -46.26 11.13 -5.62
N VAL A 88 -45.90 9.98 -6.19
CA VAL A 88 -46.82 9.13 -6.97
C VAL A 88 -47.38 7.96 -6.15
N ALA A 89 -46.87 7.74 -4.92
CA ALA A 89 -47.28 6.63 -4.06
C ALA A 89 -48.58 6.94 -3.30
N VAL A 90 -49.65 6.21 -3.62
CA VAL A 90 -50.97 6.38 -3.01
C VAL A 90 -51.18 5.39 -1.86
N LYS A 91 -50.75 4.14 -2.03
CA LYS A 91 -51.01 3.06 -1.05
C LYS A 91 -49.98 3.06 0.08
N PRO A 92 -50.37 2.72 1.33
CA PRO A 92 -49.44 2.60 2.45
C PRO A 92 -48.27 1.64 2.19
N GLU A 93 -48.56 0.52 1.53
CA GLU A 93 -47.55 -0.48 1.15
C GLU A 93 -46.49 0.08 0.21
N GLN A 94 -46.87 0.92 -0.76
CA GLN A 94 -45.94 1.57 -1.69
C GLN A 94 -45.01 2.52 -0.93
N LYS A 95 -45.55 3.31 0.01
CA LYS A 95 -44.76 4.23 0.84
C LYS A 95 -43.78 3.47 1.74
N SER A 96 -44.22 2.35 2.32
CA SER A 96 -43.35 1.46 3.10
C SER A 96 -42.22 0.90 2.25
N ALA A 97 -42.52 0.38 1.05
CA ALA A 97 -41.53 -0.15 0.12
C ALA A 97 -40.50 0.92 -0.31
N ILE A 98 -40.92 2.16 -0.58
CA ILE A 98 -40.03 3.27 -0.92
C ILE A 98 -39.07 3.58 0.24
N ASN A 99 -39.57 3.62 1.48
CA ASN A 99 -38.72 3.86 2.65
C ASN A 99 -37.73 2.72 2.90
N THR A 100 -38.17 1.47 2.74
CA THR A 100 -37.29 0.29 2.85
C THR A 100 -36.20 0.32 1.77
N ASN A 101 -36.57 0.66 0.54
CA ASN A 101 -35.62 0.81 -0.56
C ASN A 101 -34.60 1.92 -0.28
N LEU A 102 -35.05 3.10 0.18
CA LEU A 102 -34.16 4.19 0.56
C LEU A 102 -33.14 3.76 1.63
N LYS A 103 -33.60 3.07 2.68
CA LYS A 103 -32.71 2.54 3.72
C LYS A 103 -31.70 1.55 3.13
N SER A 104 -32.15 0.63 2.29
CA SER A 104 -31.29 -0.36 1.64
C SER A 104 -30.22 0.30 0.75
N ILE A 105 -30.59 1.29 -0.08
CA ILE A 105 -29.62 2.00 -0.92
C ILE A 105 -28.59 2.75 -0.06
N ILE A 106 -29.03 3.41 1.02
CA ILE A 106 -28.11 4.10 1.93
C ILE A 106 -27.15 3.12 2.60
N THR A 107 -27.64 1.97 3.08
CA THR A 107 -26.79 0.92 3.65
C THR A 107 -25.77 0.41 2.63
N ASN A 108 -26.19 0.16 1.39
CA ASN A 108 -25.29 -0.28 0.33
C ASN A 108 -24.23 0.79 0.00
N ALA A 109 -24.61 2.08 0.02
CA ALA A 109 -23.68 3.18 -0.19
C ALA A 109 -22.66 3.29 0.96
N ILE A 110 -23.06 3.00 2.20
CA ILE A 110 -22.14 2.94 3.35
C ILE A 110 -21.15 1.79 3.17
N ILE A 111 -21.63 0.59 2.85
CA ILE A 111 -20.78 -0.58 2.62
C ILE A 111 -19.77 -0.30 1.49
N ALA A 112 -20.24 0.22 0.34
CA ALA A 112 -19.37 0.55 -0.77
C ALA A 112 -18.31 1.62 -0.40
N ARG A 113 -18.66 2.57 0.46
CA ARG A 113 -17.71 3.57 0.98
C ARG A 113 -16.67 2.92 1.89
N GLU A 114 -17.08 2.02 2.77
CA GLU A 114 -16.20 1.31 3.69
C GLU A 114 -15.25 0.38 2.94
N GLU A 115 -15.75 -0.37 1.96
CA GLU A 115 -14.95 -1.20 1.07
C GLU A 115 -13.92 -0.38 0.28
N ALA A 116 -14.32 0.77 -0.27
CA ALA A 116 -13.40 1.65 -0.99
C ALA A 116 -12.33 2.28 -0.06
N LEU A 117 -12.68 2.55 1.21
CA LEU A 117 -11.71 3.00 2.21
C LEU A 117 -10.76 1.88 2.66
N LEU A 118 -11.22 0.62 2.65
CA LEU A 118 -10.38 -0.53 2.93
C LEU A 118 -9.40 -0.80 1.78
N GLU A 119 -9.84 -0.66 0.53
CA GLU A 119 -8.99 -0.80 -0.67
C GLU A 119 -7.87 0.25 -0.74
N LEU A 120 -8.12 1.44 -0.18
CA LEU A 120 -7.10 2.49 -0.01
C LEU A 120 -5.91 2.07 0.87
N GLY A 121 -6.13 1.10 1.77
CA GLY A 121 -5.12 0.58 2.68
C GLY A 121 -4.60 1.61 3.69
N GLU A 122 -3.50 1.21 4.33
CA GLU A 122 -2.80 2.02 5.32
C GLU A 122 -2.24 3.32 4.70
N PRO A 123 -2.13 4.40 5.50
CA PRO A 123 -1.49 5.63 5.02
C PRO A 123 -0.01 5.37 4.67
N PRO A 124 0.52 6.04 3.64
CA PRO A 124 1.95 6.03 3.35
C PRO A 124 2.77 6.36 4.60
N VAL A 125 3.86 5.64 4.81
CA VAL A 125 4.77 5.84 5.94
C VAL A 125 5.86 6.84 5.53
N PRO A 126 6.16 7.86 6.36
CA PRO A 126 7.24 8.79 6.06
C PRO A 126 8.58 8.05 6.03
N PRO A 127 9.47 8.37 5.06
CA PRO A 127 10.80 7.78 5.02
C PRO A 127 11.61 8.16 6.26
N THR A 128 12.44 7.23 6.74
CA THR A 128 13.32 7.46 7.89
C THR A 128 14.66 8.01 7.41
N GLU A 129 15.13 9.08 8.03
CA GLU A 129 16.43 9.66 7.69
C GLU A 129 17.59 8.73 8.11
N PRO A 130 18.55 8.45 7.22
CA PRO A 130 19.73 7.65 7.56
C PRO A 130 20.58 8.29 8.66
N VAL A 131 21.05 7.47 9.60
CA VAL A 131 21.96 7.92 10.67
C VAL A 131 23.37 8.01 10.14
N ARG A 132 24.03 9.15 10.34
CA ARG A 132 25.45 9.32 9.97
C ARG A 132 26.34 8.46 10.89
N PRO A 133 27.25 7.64 10.36
CA PRO A 133 28.17 6.86 11.19
C PRO A 133 29.13 7.77 11.97
N ALA A 134 29.35 7.44 13.23
CA ALA A 134 30.31 8.15 14.08
C ALA A 134 31.74 7.94 13.56
N LYS A 135 32.55 9.01 13.61
CA LYS A 135 34.01 8.89 13.44
C LYS A 135 34.57 8.24 14.69
N ASN A 136 34.80 6.93 14.66
CA ASN A 136 35.60 6.26 15.68
C ASN A 136 37.05 6.78 15.55
N GLY A 137 37.43 7.74 16.39
CA GLY A 137 38.83 8.08 16.63
C GLY A 137 39.34 7.31 17.85
N PRO A 138 40.35 6.44 17.73
CA PRO A 138 40.99 5.87 18.91
C PRO A 138 41.91 6.95 19.50
N MET A 139 41.52 7.56 20.62
CA MET A 139 42.48 8.30 21.44
C MET A 139 43.06 7.32 22.46
N MET A 140 44.03 6.52 22.00
CA MET A 140 44.99 5.87 22.87
C MET A 140 45.71 6.98 23.65
N LYS A 141 45.36 7.15 24.92
CA LYS A 141 46.14 7.96 25.85
C LYS A 141 47.17 7.04 26.49
N ASP A 142 48.24 6.76 25.75
CA ASP A 142 49.42 6.08 26.29
C ASP A 142 50.64 7.00 26.21
N GLY A 143 51.34 7.08 27.35
CA GLY A 143 52.77 7.36 27.42
C GLY A 143 53.21 8.82 27.45
N GLY A 144 53.71 9.27 28.62
CA GLY A 144 54.50 10.49 28.70
C GLY A 144 54.91 10.88 30.12
N GLY A 145 55.73 10.04 30.77
CA GLY A 145 56.29 10.33 32.08
C GLY A 145 57.11 11.63 32.12
N LYS A 146 57.02 12.35 33.23
CA LYS A 146 57.96 13.42 33.57
C LYS A 146 58.41 13.25 35.02
N LYS A 147 59.64 12.73 35.16
CA LYS A 147 60.49 12.92 36.35
C LYS A 147 60.77 14.41 36.49
N ASN A 148 60.74 14.93 37.72
CA ASN A 148 61.48 16.10 38.22
C ASN A 148 61.23 16.09 39.75
N ARG A 149 62.18 15.56 40.53
CA ARG A 149 63.39 16.19 41.11
C ARG A 149 63.09 16.73 42.50
#